data_AF-A0AAV0MMX5-F1
#
_entry.id   AF-A0AAV0MMX5-F1
#
_cell.length_a   1.000
_cell.length_b   1.000
_cell.length_c   1.000
_cell.angle_alpha   90.00
_cell.angle_beta   90.00
_cell.angle_gamma   90.00
#
_symmetry.space_group_name_H-M   'P 1'
#
loop_
_entity.id
_entity.type
_entity.pdbx_description
1 polymer ?
#
loop_
_entity_poly.entity_id
_entity_poly.type
_entity_poly.pdbx_seq_one_letter_code
_entity_poly.pdbx_strand_id
1 'polypeptide(L)' 'MVRVDSQKHVDFAVTSPFGGIGNPGRVKRRNIKSASSKKESGDGDEDNE' A
#
# COMPACT_ATOMS: atom_id res chain seq x y z
N MET A 1 -20.05 12.96 -17.63
CA MET A 1 -19.14 13.06 -18.80
C MET A 1 -18.01 14.02 -18.44
N VAL A 2 -16.76 13.61 -18.58
CA VAL A 2 -15.59 14.46 -18.28
C VAL A 2 -15.45 15.53 -19.38
N ARG A 3 -15.14 16.77 -19.01
CA ARG A 3 -14.89 17.84 -19.98
C ARG A 3 -13.62 17.56 -20.77
N VAL A 4 -13.61 17.89 -22.05
CA VAL A 4 -12.48 17.62 -22.97
C VAL A 4 -11.17 18.23 -22.43
N ASP A 5 -11.22 19.45 -21.88
CA ASP A 5 -10.04 20.11 -21.29
C ASP A 5 -9.52 19.40 -20.03
N SER A 6 -10.39 18.71 -19.31
CA SER A 6 -10.05 18.01 -18.08
C SER A 6 -9.56 16.59 -18.32
N GLN A 7 -9.70 16.03 -19.53
CA GLN A 7 -9.24 14.68 -19.87
C GLN A 7 -7.74 14.49 -19.60
N LYS A 8 -6.92 15.53 -19.83
CA LYS A 8 -5.46 15.50 -19.60
C LYS A 8 -5.06 15.54 -18.12
N HIS A 9 -5.99 15.87 -17.23
CA HIS A 9 -5.74 16.04 -15.80
C HIS A 9 -6.33 14.88 -14.98
N VAL A 10 -6.76 13.81 -15.65
CA VAL A 10 -7.23 12.60 -14.99
C VAL A 10 -6.03 11.71 -14.70
N ASP A 11 -5.64 11.66 -13.43
CA ASP A 11 -4.58 10.80 -12.93
C ASP A 11 -4.94 10.31 -11.51
N PHE A 12 -4.14 9.42 -10.94
CA PHE A 12 -4.26 9.02 -9.55
C PHE A 12 -4.05 10.22 -8.62
N ALA A 13 -4.88 10.31 -7.58
CA ALA A 13 -4.68 11.28 -6.52
C ALA A 13 -3.31 11.09 -5.86
N VAL A 14 -2.71 12.17 -5.35
CA VAL A 14 -1.44 12.14 -4.61
C VAL A 14 -1.50 11.18 -3.40
N THR A 15 -2.67 11.03 -2.81
CA THR A 15 -2.92 10.13 -1.67
C THR A 15 -3.32 8.70 -2.07
N SER A 16 -3.48 8.43 -3.36
CA SER A 16 -3.84 7.10 -3.88
C SER A 16 -2.68 6.11 -3.65
N PRO A 17 -2.95 4.90 -3.15
CA PRO A 17 -1.92 3.85 -3.01
C PRO A 17 -1.18 3.50 -4.30
N PHE A 18 -1.77 3.82 -5.46
CA PHE A 18 -1.20 3.56 -6.78
C PHE A 18 -0.41 4.74 -7.35
N GLY A 19 -0.50 5.93 -6.73
CA GLY A 19 0.06 7.19 -7.23
C GLY A 19 1.51 7.49 -6.81
N GLY A 20 2.39 6.48 -6.74
CA GLY A 20 3.84 6.61 -6.52
C GLY A 20 4.29 7.03 -5.09
N ILE A 21 3.68 8.08 -4.53
CA ILE A 21 3.94 8.61 -3.17
C ILE A 21 2.92 8.07 -2.15
N GLY A 22 1.92 7.32 -2.63
CA GLY A 22 0.80 6.84 -1.83
C GLY A 22 1.15 5.82 -0.75
N ASN A 23 0.56 6.00 0.43
CA ASN A 23 0.64 5.02 1.50
C ASN A 23 -0.04 3.70 1.08
N PRO A 24 0.51 2.54 1.50
CA PRO A 24 -0.12 1.26 1.23
C PRO A 24 -1.55 1.21 1.78
N GLY A 25 -2.44 0.55 1.03
CA GLY A 25 -3.84 0.39 1.42
C GLY A 25 -4.02 -0.33 2.75
N ARG A 26 -5.23 -0.28 3.31
CA ARG A 26 -5.53 -0.74 4.68
C ARG A 26 -5.05 -2.16 4.97
N VAL A 27 -5.29 -3.12 4.07
CA VAL A 27 -4.89 -4.52 4.27
C VAL A 27 -3.38 -4.66 4.28
N LYS A 28 -2.68 -4.08 3.29
CA LYS A 28 -1.22 -4.10 3.23
C LYS A 28 -0.60 -3.41 4.46
N ARG A 29 -1.17 -2.30 4.92
CA ARG A 29 -0.75 -1.62 6.16
C ARG A 29 -0.97 -2.48 7.41
N ARG A 30 -2.10 -3.19 7.52
CA ARG A 30 -2.33 -4.14 8.63
C ARG A 30 -1.31 -5.27 8.62
N ASN A 31 -1.06 -5.86 7.44
CA ASN A 31 -0.10 -6.96 7.30
C ASN A 31 1.33 -6.53 7.61
N ILE A 32 1.74 -5.32 7.21
CA ILE A 32 3.05 -4.75 7.57
C ILE A 32 3.13 -4.55 9.09
N LYS A 33 2.10 -3.99 9.73
CA LYS A 33 2.08 -3.79 11.18
C LYS A 33 2.14 -5.11 11.95
N SER A 34 1.41 -6.14 11.50
CA SER A 34 1.48 -7.47 12.11
C SER A 34 2.81 -8.16 11.88
N ALA A 35 3.45 -7.93 10.72
CA ALA A 35 4.76 -8.48 10.40
C ALA A 35 5.88 -7.77 11.18
N SER A 36 5.80 -6.45 11.37
CA SER A 36 6.75 -5.71 12.20
C SER A 36 6.62 -6.06 13.67
N SER A 37 5.40 -6.22 14.19
CA SER A 37 5.20 -6.70 15.57
C SER A 37 5.66 -8.15 15.75
N LYS A 38 5.56 -9.00 14.71
CA LYS A 38 6.12 -10.36 14.73
C LYS A 38 7.65 -10.38 14.62
N LYS A 39 8.28 -9.39 13.98
CA LYS A 39 9.75 -9.31 13.88
C LYS A 39 10.42 -8.78 15.14
N GLU A 40 9.70 -7.98 15.94
CA GLU A 40 10.24 -7.41 17.19
C GLU A 40 10.18 -8.41 18.36
N SER A 41 9.24 -9.37 18.33
CA SER A 41 9.27 -10.61 19.14
C SER A 41 9.95 -11.71 18.33
N GLY A 42 11.28 -11.81 18.40
CA GLY A 42 12.00 -12.93 17.79
C GLY A 42 11.47 -14.28 18.29
N ASP A 43 10.86 -15.05 17.40
CA ASP A 43 10.69 -16.48 17.54
C ASP A 43 10.77 -17.10 16.14
N GLY A 44 11.68 -18.06 16.00
CA GLY A 44 12.04 -18.69 14.74
C GLY A 44 11.00 -19.70 14.30
N ASP A 45 10.86 -19.84 12.98
CA ASP A 45 10.63 -21.15 12.38
C ASP A 45 11.23 -21.13 10.98
N GLU A 46 12.32 -21.86 10.85
CA GLU A 46 12.77 -22.45 9.60
C GLU A 46 11.70 -23.44 9.12
N ASP A 47 11.60 -23.62 7.80
CA ASP A 47 10.97 -24.77 7.12
C ASP A 47 9.43 -24.77 6.89
N ASN A 48 9.01 -24.30 5.71
CA ASN A 48 8.22 -25.14 4.79
C ASN A 48 8.16 -24.54 3.37
N GLU A 49 8.53 -25.39 2.43
CA GLU A 49 8.21 -25.46 0.98
C GLU A 49 7.15 -24.49 0.41
#